data_AF-A0A7C1IKY4-F1
#
_entry.id   AF-A0A7C1IKY4-F1
#
_cell.length_a   1.000
_cell.length_b   1.000
_cell.length_c   1.000
_cell.angle_alpha   90.00
_cell.angle_beta   90.00
_cell.angle_gamma   90.00
#
_symmetry.space_group_name_H-M   'P 1'
#
loop_
_entity.id
_entity.type
_entity.pdbx_description
1 polymer ?
#
loop_
_entity_poly.entity_id
_entity_poly.type
_entity_poly.pdbx_seq_one_letter_code
_entity_poly.pdbx_strand_id
1 'polypeptide(L)'
;MDSFCDAAVGGMIEIQVFDINGEGVPGVPIEVRWGGNLTDKFYTGLKPGRGPGFADFQMVEGQSYTVIIPGLASPPPPVEAVSCEASTDTETVTTVTSYRINFVQQSE
;
A
#
# COMPACT_ATOMS: atom_id res chain seq x y z
N MET A 1 -3.52 -8.30 -4.85
CA MET A 1 -2.95 -7.76 -3.60
C MET A 1 -2.07 -8.85 -3.07
N ASP A 2 -0.83 -8.52 -2.77
CA ASP A 2 0.18 -9.47 -2.37
C ASP A 2 0.84 -8.97 -1.08
N SER A 3 1.05 -9.86 -0.11
CA SER A 3 1.79 -9.56 1.11
C SER A 3 3.23 -10.04 0.97
N PHE A 4 4.18 -9.33 1.57
CA PHE A 4 5.59 -9.70 1.59
C PHE A 4 6.25 -9.31 2.91
N CYS A 5 7.34 -9.98 3.24
CA CYS A 5 8.15 -9.72 4.43
C CYS A 5 9.57 -9.41 3.98
N ASP A 6 10.07 -8.22 4.28
CA ASP A 6 11.38 -7.75 3.85
C ASP A 6 12.18 -7.23 5.05
N ALA A 7 13.42 -7.72 5.19
CA ALA A 7 14.27 -7.43 6.33
C ALA A 7 14.76 -5.97 6.36
N ALA A 8 14.83 -5.29 5.21
CA ALA A 8 15.25 -3.91 5.11
C ALA A 8 14.07 -2.93 5.22
N VAL A 9 12.88 -3.32 4.75
CA VAL A 9 11.69 -2.44 4.72
C VAL A 9 10.43 -3.20 5.15
N GLY A 10 9.96 -2.94 6.38
CA GLY A 10 8.76 -3.54 6.95
C GLY A 10 7.59 -2.57 7.15
N GLY A 11 6.38 -3.12 7.20
CA GLY A 11 5.18 -2.40 7.56
C GLY A 11 4.74 -1.36 6.54
N MET A 12 5.00 -1.58 5.25
CA MET A 12 4.63 -0.64 4.20
C MET A 12 3.42 -1.15 3.41
N ILE A 13 2.50 -0.26 3.06
CA ILE A 13 1.52 -0.49 2.01
C ILE A 13 2.03 0.22 0.75
N GLU A 14 2.47 -0.54 -0.24
CA GLU A 14 2.78 -0.06 -1.58
C GLU A 14 1.51 -0.04 -2.43
N ILE A 15 1.18 1.12 -2.98
CA ILE A 15 -0.03 1.34 -3.76
C ILE A 15 0.38 1.75 -5.17
N GLN A 16 -0.17 1.03 -6.14
CA GLN A 16 0.07 1.31 -7.54
C GLN A 16 -1.25 1.43 -8.27
N VAL A 17 -1.47 2.56 -8.94
CA VAL A 17 -2.67 2.80 -9.74
C VAL A 17 -2.28 2.85 -11.21
N PHE A 18 -2.98 2.06 -12.01
CA PHE A 18 -2.79 1.95 -13.46
C PHE A 18 -4.07 2.34 -14.20
N ASP A 19 -3.92 2.81 -15.44
CA ASP A 19 -5.02 2.89 -16.40
C ASP A 19 -5.25 1.53 -17.08
N ILE A 20 -6.19 1.48 -18.04
CA ILE A 20 -6.48 0.27 -18.82
C ILE A 20 -5.33 -0.19 -19.73
N ASN A 21 -4.38 0.70 -20.04
CA ASN A 21 -3.22 0.41 -20.87
C ASN A 21 -2.03 -0.07 -20.03
N GLY A 22 -2.16 -0.09 -18.69
CA GLY A 22 -1.10 -0.42 -17.75
C GLY A 22 -0.17 0.75 -17.44
N GLU A 23 -0.52 1.98 -17.82
CA GLU A 23 0.26 3.18 -17.49
C GLU A 23 -0.09 3.69 -16.09
N GLY A 24 0.93 4.10 -15.33
CA GLY A 24 0.71 4.61 -13.97
C GLY A 24 0.00 5.97 -13.97
N VAL A 25 -1.07 6.09 -13.19
CA VAL A 25 -1.88 7.33 -13.15
C VAL A 25 -1.44 8.23 -11.99
N PRO A 26 -0.89 9.43 -12.24
CA PRO A 26 -0.53 10.37 -11.18
C PRO A 26 -1.74 11.15 -10.65
N GLY A 27 -1.62 11.68 -9.43
CA GLY A 27 -2.64 12.54 -8.83
C GLY A 27 -3.92 11.82 -8.40
N VAL A 28 -3.92 10.48 -8.34
CA VAL A 28 -5.05 9.70 -7.85
C VAL A 28 -5.13 9.86 -6.32
N PRO A 29 -6.26 10.34 -5.77
CA PRO A 29 -6.43 10.45 -4.33
C PRO A 29 -6.50 9.06 -3.69
N ILE A 30 -5.72 8.86 -2.63
CA ILE A 30 -5.72 7.68 -1.80
C ILE A 30 -6.14 8.09 -0.40
N GLU A 31 -7.05 7.32 0.21
CA GLU A 31 -7.41 7.44 1.61
C GLU A 31 -7.09 6.13 2.33
N VAL A 32 -6.34 6.20 3.43
CA VAL A 32 -6.06 5.04 4.29
C VAL A 32 -6.78 5.25 5.61
N ARG A 33 -7.60 4.29 6.03
CA ARG A 33 -8.34 4.32 7.30
C ARG A 33 -7.86 3.24 8.26
N TRP A 34 -7.78 3.58 9.54
CA TRP A 34 -7.45 2.64 10.61
C TRP A 34 -8.05 3.10 11.95
N GLY A 35 -7.97 2.25 12.99
CA GLY A 35 -8.41 2.62 14.34
C GLY A 35 -9.89 3.01 14.47
N GLY A 36 -10.73 2.67 13.49
CA GLY A 36 -12.15 2.99 13.43
C GLY A 36 -12.48 4.41 12.94
N ASN A 37 -11.66 5.42 13.28
CA ASN A 37 -11.92 6.82 12.93
C ASN A 37 -10.70 7.61 12.42
N LEU A 38 -9.51 7.00 12.37
CA LEU A 38 -8.31 7.66 11.86
C LEU A 38 -8.23 7.51 10.35
N THR A 39 -7.78 8.57 9.69
CA THR A 39 -7.67 8.63 8.23
C THR A 39 -6.48 9.48 7.83
N ASP A 40 -5.82 9.09 6.75
CA ASP A 40 -4.82 9.90 6.06
C ASP A 40 -5.10 9.93 4.55
N LYS A 41 -4.77 11.05 3.92
CA LYS A 41 -5.04 11.32 2.51
C LYS A 41 -3.81 11.82 1.79
N PHE A 42 -3.48 11.15 0.70
CA PHE A 42 -2.33 11.47 -0.13
C PHE A 42 -2.62 11.13 -1.60
N TYR A 43 -1.63 11.32 -2.47
CA TYR A 43 -1.81 11.18 -3.91
C TYR A 43 -0.69 10.35 -4.54
N THR A 44 -1.01 9.67 -5.64
CA THR A 44 -0.01 8.99 -6.47
C THR A 44 0.89 9.97 -7.22
N GLY A 45 2.11 9.53 -7.53
CA GLY A 45 3.04 10.25 -8.39
C GLY A 45 3.91 11.30 -7.70
N LEU A 46 3.85 11.38 -6.37
CA LEU A 46 4.62 12.33 -5.57
C LEU A 46 6.03 11.83 -5.20
N LYS A 47 6.37 10.58 -5.51
CA LYS A 47 7.69 9.98 -5.22
C LYS A 47 8.53 9.83 -6.49
N PRO A 48 9.56 10.68 -6.70
CA PRO A 48 10.46 10.57 -7.84
C PRO A 48 11.09 9.17 -7.94
N GLY A 49 11.20 8.65 -9.17
CA GLY A 49 11.85 7.35 -9.44
C GLY A 49 11.02 6.11 -9.14
N ARG A 50 9.84 6.22 -8.51
CA ARG A 50 8.93 5.09 -8.26
C ARG A 50 7.79 4.95 -9.29
N GLY A 51 7.67 5.93 -10.18
CA GLY A 51 6.66 5.94 -11.24
C GLY A 51 5.44 6.80 -10.90
N PRO A 52 4.69 7.26 -11.93
CA PRO A 52 3.59 8.21 -11.77
C PRO A 52 2.39 7.66 -11.00
N GLY A 53 2.15 6.34 -11.06
CA GLY A 53 1.04 5.70 -10.35
C GLY A 53 1.33 5.29 -8.90
N PHE A 54 2.54 5.57 -8.39
CA PHE A 54 2.99 5.04 -7.11
C PHE A 54 2.64 5.96 -5.94
N ALA A 55 2.20 5.35 -4.84
CA ALA A 55 2.16 5.94 -3.50
C ALA A 55 2.47 4.87 -2.45
N ASP A 56 2.79 5.29 -1.23
CA ASP A 56 2.94 4.35 -0.13
C ASP A 56 2.48 4.94 1.20
N PHE A 57 2.30 4.06 2.18
CA PHE A 57 1.88 4.40 3.53
C PHE A 57 2.61 3.52 4.55
N GLN A 58 3.19 4.14 5.58
CA GLN A 58 3.85 3.43 6.68
C GLN A 58 2.82 3.03 7.74
N MET A 59 2.70 1.74 7.97
CA MET A 59 1.86 1.17 9.02
C MET A 59 2.58 1.15 10.37
N VAL A 60 1.78 1.04 11.42
CA VAL A 60 2.18 0.78 12.79
C VAL A 60 1.70 -0.61 13.17
N GLU A 61 2.58 -1.41 13.78
CA GLU A 61 2.27 -2.78 14.19
C GLU A 61 1.02 -2.85 15.09
N GLY A 62 0.23 -3.91 14.92
CA GLY A 62 -0.98 -4.18 15.69
C GLY A 62 -2.23 -3.43 15.20
N GLN A 63 -2.15 -2.75 14.05
CA GLN A 63 -3.28 -2.03 13.46
C GLN A 63 -3.76 -2.68 12.14
N SER A 64 -5.04 -2.47 11.83
CA SER A 64 -5.65 -2.87 10.56
C SER A 64 -5.99 -1.65 9.72
N TYR A 65 -5.66 -1.72 8.44
CA TYR A 65 -5.72 -0.61 7.49
C TYR A 65 -6.61 -0.96 6.31
N THR A 66 -7.52 -0.05 5.96
CA THR A 66 -8.31 -0.12 4.73
C THR A 66 -7.85 0.96 3.76
N VAL A 67 -7.41 0.55 2.57
CA VAL A 67 -7.07 1.48 1.49
C VAL A 67 -8.31 1.75 0.64
N ILE A 68 -8.57 3.02 0.37
CA ILE A 68 -9.75 3.49 -0.36
C ILE A 68 -9.28 4.41 -1.48
N ILE A 69 -9.77 4.17 -2.69
CA ILE A 69 -9.65 5.13 -3.80
C ILE A 69 -11.06 5.69 -4.04
N PRO A 70 -11.28 7.00 -3.81
CA PRO A 70 -12.55 7.64 -4.11
C PRO A 70 -12.99 7.36 -5.55
N GLY A 71 -14.24 6.92 -5.72
CA GLY A 71 -14.80 6.55 -7.02
C GLY A 71 -14.69 5.06 -7.38
N LEU A 72 -13.92 4.25 -6.64
CA LEU A 72 -14.01 2.79 -6.75
C LEU A 72 -15.22 2.25 -5.99
N ALA A 73 -15.91 1.27 -6.60
CA ALA A 73 -17.15 0.70 -6.07
C ALA A 73 -16.98 -0.04 -4.73
N SER A 74 -15.84 -0.69 -4.51
CA SER A 74 -15.53 -1.37 -3.24
C SER A 74 -14.04 -1.27 -2.92
N PRO A 75 -13.67 -0.99 -1.66
CA PRO A 75 -12.28 -1.12 -1.24
C PRO A 75 -11.83 -2.60 -1.23
N PRO A 76 -10.53 -2.87 -1.34
CA PRO A 76 -9.97 -4.18 -1.05
C PRO A 76 -10.19 -4.57 0.42
N PRO A 77 -10.04 -5.87 0.76
CA PRO A 77 -10.01 -6.30 2.15
C PRO A 77 -8.96 -5.52 2.95
N PRO A 78 -9.20 -5.26 4.25
CA PRO A 78 -8.21 -4.64 5.12
C PRO A 78 -6.91 -5.46 5.18
N VAL A 79 -5.80 -4.76 5.40
CA VAL A 79 -4.48 -5.36 5.62
C VAL A 79 -4.08 -5.18 7.08
N GLU A 80 -3.35 -6.14 7.64
CA GLU A 80 -2.98 -6.15 9.06
C GLU A 80 -1.47 -5.94 9.22
N ALA A 81 -1.09 -4.98 10.03
CA ALA A 81 0.32 -4.75 10.37
C ALA A 81 0.75 -5.74 11.45
N VAL A 82 0.94 -7.00 11.07
CA VAL A 82 1.42 -8.07 11.95
C VAL A 82 2.89 -8.39 11.69
N SER A 83 3.61 -8.80 12.73
CA SER A 83 4.99 -9.21 12.60
C SER A 83 5.15 -10.43 11.70
N CYS A 84 6.28 -10.48 11.00
CA CYS A 84 6.71 -11.56 10.15
C CYS A 84 8.23 -11.74 10.26
N GLU A 85 8.73 -12.92 9.91
CA GLU A 85 10.16 -13.22 9.90
C GLU A 85 10.69 -13.16 8.47
N ALA A 86 11.68 -12.30 8.24
CA ALA A 86 12.41 -12.21 6.98
C ALA A 86 13.81 -12.81 7.14
N SER A 87 14.19 -13.71 6.24
CA SER A 87 15.53 -14.28 6.23
C SER A 87 16.48 -13.42 5.38
N THR A 88 17.62 -13.07 5.97
CA THR A 88 18.79 -12.54 5.24
C THR A 88 19.82 -13.66 5.09
N ASP A 89 20.89 -13.43 4.31
CA ASP A 89 21.96 -14.42 4.13
C ASP A 89 22.62 -14.86 5.44
N THR A 90 22.53 -14.04 6.49
CA THR A 90 23.22 -14.27 7.77
C THR A 90 22.30 -14.46 8.96
N GLU A 91 21.08 -13.92 8.94
CA GLU A 91 20.19 -13.88 10.12
C GLU A 91 18.70 -13.85 9.74
N THR A 92 17.84 -14.31 10.65
CA THR A 92 16.40 -14.07 10.59
C THR A 92 16.07 -12.79 11.35
N VAL A 93 15.36 -11.88 10.71
CA VAL A 93 14.95 -10.60 11.27
C VAL A 93 13.43 -10.59 11.43
N THR A 94 12.95 -10.28 12.63
CA THR A 94 11.53 -9.99 12.85
C THR A 94 11.23 -8.56 12.40
N THR A 95 10.27 -8.41 11.50
CA THR A 95 9.81 -7.14 10.92
C THR A 95 8.29 -7.13 10.83
N VAL A 96 7.68 -6.10 10.24
CA VAL A 96 6.22 -6.02 10.03
C VAL A 96 5.90 -6.37 8.58
N THR A 97 4.83 -7.13 8.38
CA THR A 97 4.32 -7.50 7.05
C THR A 97 4.03 -6.26 6.22
N SER A 98 4.48 -6.26 4.97
CA SER A 98 4.21 -5.24 3.97
C SER A 98 3.24 -5.77 2.91
N TYR A 99 2.57 -4.88 2.19
CA TYR A 99 1.55 -5.21 1.21
C TYR A 99 1.76 -4.43 -0.08
N ARG A 100 1.48 -5.06 -1.22
CA ARG A 100 1.36 -4.40 -2.52
C ARG A 100 -0.07 -4.50 -3.03
N ILE A 101 -0.67 -3.35 -3.30
CA ILE A 101 -2.04 -3.24 -3.78
C ILE A 101 -2.04 -2.52 -5.12
N ASN A 102 -2.49 -3.23 -6.15
CA ASN A 102 -2.62 -2.70 -7.50
C ASN A 102 -4.08 -2.39 -7.79
N PHE A 103 -4.35 -1.21 -8.33
CA PHE A 103 -5.66 -0.77 -8.79
C PHE A 103 -5.62 -0.47 -10.27
N VAL A 104 -6.72 -0.75 -10.97
CA VAL A 104 -6.94 -0.32 -12.35
C VAL A 104 -8.07 0.70 -12.32
N GLN A 105 -7.77 1.93 -12.71
CA GLN A 105 -8.77 2.97 -12.93
C GLN A 105 -9.43 2.69 -14.28
N GLN A 106 -10.70 2.31 -14.26
CA GLN A 106 -11.50 2.28 -15.48
C GLN A 106 -11.91 3.72 -15.78
N SER A 107 -11.54 4.22 -16.96
CA SER A 107 -12.17 5.42 -17.51
C SER A 107 -13.62 5.07 -17.81
N GLU A 108 -14.57 5.76 -17.14
CA GLU A 108 -15.97 5.79 -17.59
C GLU A 108 -16.10 6.47 -18.95
#